data_AF-A0A3D8I1X3-F1
#
_entry.id   AF-A0A3D8I1X3-F1
#
_cell.length_a   1.000
_cell.length_b   1.000
_cell.length_c   1.000
_cell.angle_alpha   90.00
_cell.angle_beta   90.00
_cell.angle_gamma   90.00
#
_symmetry.space_group_name_H-M   'P 1'
#
loop_
_entity.id
_entity.type
_entity.pdbx_description
1 polymer ?
#
loop_
_entity_poly.entity_id
_entity_poly.type
_entity_poly.pdbx_seq_one_letter_code
_entity_poly.pdbx_strand_id
1 'polypeptide(L)'
;MLFVIIFFLLIVFTLSYFIWWLIYRKAFKSKKKISKILVFIGGIGLIIFFYTPYSNYLHPSYWQFREICKLDPEIYQFNGGKIDEEYYNKLLKYFDTSLDKLDWEYIQENLFFN
;
A
#
# COMPACT_ATOMS: atom_id res chain seq x y z
N MET A 1 -29.97 4.06 -7.25
CA MET A 1 -28.57 3.89 -6.80
C MET A 1 -28.08 2.45 -6.97
N LEU A 2 -28.70 1.45 -6.31
CA LEU A 2 -28.27 0.05 -6.36
C LEU A 2 -28.23 -0.55 -7.78
N PHE A 3 -29.25 -0.24 -8.61
CA PHE A 3 -29.29 -0.70 -10.00
C PHE A 3 -28.16 -0.12 -10.87
N VAL A 4 -27.81 1.16 -10.64
CA VAL A 4 -26.69 1.84 -11.33
C VAL A 4 -25.36 1.21 -10.95
N ILE A 5 -25.19 0.87 -9.66
CA ILE A 5 -23.99 0.19 -9.16
C ILE A 5 -23.84 -1.20 -9.79
N ILE A 6 -24.92 -1.98 -9.87
CA ILE A 6 -24.91 -3.31 -10.51
C ILE A 6 -24.54 -3.20 -12.00
N PHE A 7 -25.12 -2.23 -12.70
CA PHE A 7 -24.85 -2.03 -14.13
C PHE A 7 -23.40 -1.62 -14.38
N PHE A 8 -22.86 -0.74 -13.54
CA PHE A 8 -21.46 -0.33 -13.59
C PHE A 8 -20.51 -1.50 -13.35
N LEU A 9 -20.80 -2.35 -12.36
CA LEU A 9 -20.02 -3.57 -12.10
C LEU A 9 -20.00 -4.50 -13.31
N LEU A 10 -21.15 -4.74 -13.95
CA LEU A 10 -21.23 -5.57 -15.16
C LEU A 10 -20.37 -5.01 -16.30
N ILE A 11 -20.35 -3.69 -16.50
CA ILE A 11 -19.51 -3.03 -17.50
C ILE A 11 -18.02 -3.24 -17.18
N VAL A 12 -17.61 -3.03 -15.93
CA VAL A 12 -16.22 -3.24 -15.49
C VAL A 12 -15.79 -4.70 -15.70
N PHE A 13 -16.64 -5.66 -15.34
CA PHE A 13 -16.35 -7.09 -15.54
C PHE A 13 -16.20 -7.44 -17.02
N THR A 14 -17.12 -7.00 -17.87
CA THR A 14 -17.07 -7.27 -19.32
C THR A 14 -15.84 -6.66 -19.99
N LEU A 15 -15.48 -5.43 -19.62
CA LEU A 15 -14.25 -4.78 -20.10
C LEU A 15 -12.99 -5.52 -19.63
N SER A 16 -12.93 -5.93 -18.36
CA SER A 16 -11.79 -6.67 -17.81
C SER A 16 -11.54 -7.99 -18.55
N TYR A 17 -12.62 -8.73 -18.84
CA TYR A 17 -12.55 -9.99 -19.60
C TYR A 17 -12.05 -9.74 -21.03
N PHE A 18 -12.55 -8.69 -21.69
CA PHE A 18 -12.14 -8.33 -23.04
C PHE A 18 -10.65 -7.95 -23.11
N ILE A 19 -10.14 -7.19 -22.14
CA ILE A 19 -8.72 -6.82 -22.05
C ILE A 19 -7.85 -8.07 -21.86
N TRP A 20 -8.22 -8.97 -20.95
CA TRP A 20 -7.51 -10.24 -20.75
C TRP A 20 -7.51 -11.11 -22.01
N TRP A 21 -8.62 -11.15 -22.73
CA TRP A 21 -8.72 -11.87 -24.01
C TRP A 21 -7.79 -11.28 -25.08
N LEU A 22 -7.69 -9.95 -25.18
CA LEU A 22 -6.77 -9.29 -26.11
C LEU A 22 -5.30 -9.55 -25.77
N ILE A 23 -4.93 -9.45 -24.48
CA ILE A 23 -3.57 -9.74 -24.00
C ILE A 23 -3.22 -11.20 -24.30
N TYR A 24 -4.12 -12.13 -23.99
CA TYR A 24 -3.95 -13.55 -24.28
C TYR A 24 -3.74 -13.81 -25.78
N ARG A 25 -4.59 -13.21 -26.63
CA ARG A 25 -4.52 -13.38 -28.09
C ARG A 25 -3.23 -12.82 -28.69
N LYS A 26 -2.74 -11.69 -28.19
CA LYS A 26 -1.53 -11.03 -28.71
C LYS A 26 -0.24 -11.69 -28.21
N ALA A 27 -0.17 -12.03 -26.92
CA ALA A 27 1.03 -12.60 -26.31
C ALA A 27 1.23 -14.11 -26.62
N PHE A 28 0.16 -14.88 -26.84
CA PHE A 28 0.25 -16.35 -26.91
C PHE A 28 -0.22 -17.00 -28.21
N LYS A 29 -0.26 -16.23 -29.31
CA LYS A 29 -0.76 -16.64 -30.63
C LYS A 29 -0.16 -17.95 -31.20
N SER A 30 0.99 -18.42 -30.68
CA SER A 30 1.74 -19.57 -31.21
C SER A 30 1.96 -20.74 -30.21
N LYS A 31 1.83 -20.53 -28.89
CA LYS A 31 2.27 -21.52 -27.87
C LYS A 31 1.13 -21.94 -26.94
N LYS A 32 0.15 -22.69 -27.46
CA LYS A 32 -1.08 -23.11 -26.77
C LYS A 32 -0.83 -23.81 -25.41
N LYS A 33 0.28 -24.53 -25.23
CA LYS A 33 0.67 -25.14 -23.95
C LYS A 33 1.21 -24.13 -22.93
N ILE A 34 2.09 -23.22 -23.35
CA ILE A 34 2.71 -22.19 -22.48
C ILE A 34 1.63 -21.20 -21.99
N SER A 35 0.71 -20.86 -22.88
CA SER A 35 -0.43 -19.98 -22.59
C SER A 35 -1.29 -20.46 -21.43
N LYS A 36 -1.54 -21.77 -21.33
CA LYS A 36 -2.37 -22.35 -20.26
C LYS A 36 -1.67 -22.29 -18.90
N ILE A 37 -0.36 -22.54 -18.88
CA ILE A 37 0.46 -22.48 -17.66
C ILE A 37 0.52 -21.04 -17.14
N LEU A 38 0.67 -20.04 -18.02
CA LEU A 38 0.74 -18.66 -17.56
C LEU A 38 -0.60 -18.12 -17.03
N VAL A 39 -1.72 -18.50 -17.65
CA VAL A 39 -3.05 -18.17 -17.12
C VAL A 39 -3.27 -18.82 -15.76
N PHE A 40 -2.78 -20.04 -15.55
CA PHE A 40 -2.84 -20.71 -14.26
C PHE A 40 -2.01 -20.00 -13.18
N ILE A 41 -0.76 -19.62 -13.49
CA ILE A 41 0.11 -18.86 -12.58
C ILE A 41 -0.48 -17.47 -12.29
N GLY A 42 -1.00 -16.77 -13.30
CA GLY A 42 -1.68 -15.50 -13.14
C GLY A 42 -2.95 -15.59 -12.29
N GLY A 43 -3.72 -16.67 -12.44
CA GLY A 43 -4.89 -16.97 -11.60
C GLY A 43 -4.52 -17.20 -10.14
N ILE A 44 -3.46 -17.99 -9.87
CA ILE A 44 -2.93 -18.17 -8.51
C ILE A 44 -2.45 -16.83 -7.93
N GLY A 45 -1.72 -16.03 -8.70
CA GLY A 45 -1.26 -14.72 -8.28
C GLY A 45 -2.40 -13.77 -7.92
N LEU A 46 -3.49 -13.77 -8.71
CA LEU A 46 -4.70 -13.01 -8.41
C LEU A 46 -5.39 -13.50 -7.14
N ILE A 47 -5.52 -14.83 -6.96
CA ILE A 47 -6.10 -15.41 -5.74
C ILE A 47 -5.29 -14.96 -4.52
N ILE A 48 -3.96 -15.05 -4.56
CA ILE A 48 -3.09 -14.59 -3.48
C ILE A 48 -3.28 -13.08 -3.24
N PHE A 49 -3.37 -12.28 -4.30
CA PHE A 49 -3.57 -10.84 -4.18
C PHE A 49 -4.93 -10.45 -3.57
N PHE A 50 -5.99 -11.22 -3.83
CA PHE A 50 -7.32 -11.00 -3.26
C PHE A 50 -7.47 -11.59 -1.84
N TYR A 51 -6.82 -12.71 -1.55
CA TYR A 51 -6.87 -13.37 -0.24
C TYR A 51 -5.90 -12.79 0.76
N THR A 52 -4.77 -12.25 0.32
CA THR A 52 -3.87 -11.51 1.20
C THR A 52 -4.50 -10.13 1.37
N PRO A 53 -5.01 -9.80 2.58
CA PRO A 53 -5.72 -8.55 2.73
C PRO A 53 -4.76 -7.39 2.44
N TYR A 54 -5.19 -6.47 1.59
CA TYR A 54 -4.50 -5.22 1.25
C TYR A 54 -3.99 -4.48 2.51
N SER A 55 -4.65 -4.70 3.65
CA SER A 55 -4.26 -4.17 4.97
C SER A 55 -2.85 -4.59 5.39
N ASN A 56 -2.39 -5.79 5.06
CA ASN A 56 -1.08 -6.29 5.50
C ASN A 56 0.09 -5.58 4.81
N TYR A 57 -0.13 -4.98 3.64
CA TYR A 57 0.92 -4.32 2.87
C TYR A 57 0.89 -2.80 2.97
N LEU A 58 -0.26 -2.21 3.29
CA LEU A 58 -0.44 -0.74 3.24
C LEU A 58 -0.81 -0.13 4.59
N HIS A 59 -1.28 -0.90 5.57
CA HIS A 59 -1.66 -0.38 6.88
C HIS A 59 -0.80 -1.01 7.99
N PRO A 60 -0.42 -0.23 9.02
CA PRO A 60 0.23 -0.79 10.19
C PRO A 60 -0.69 -1.80 10.86
N SER A 61 -0.12 -2.87 11.44
CA SER A 61 -0.89 -3.76 12.31
C SER A 61 -1.51 -2.98 13.47
N TYR A 62 -2.60 -3.50 14.04
CA TYR A 62 -3.25 -2.88 15.21
C TYR A 62 -2.25 -2.56 16.34
N TRP A 63 -1.30 -3.45 16.60
CA TRP A 63 -0.27 -3.25 17.62
C TRP A 63 0.71 -2.13 17.25
N GLN A 64 1.17 -2.09 16.00
CA GLN A 64 2.03 -1.01 15.52
C GLN A 64 1.31 0.34 15.58
N PHE A 65 0.06 0.40 15.14
CA PHE A 65 -0.77 1.60 15.20
C PHE A 65 -0.95 2.07 16.65
N ARG A 66 -1.24 1.14 17.57
CA ARG A 66 -1.38 1.45 19.00
C ARG A 66 -0.12 2.06 19.60
N GLU A 67 1.07 1.55 19.25
CA GLU A 67 2.32 2.14 19.73
C GLU A 67 2.59 3.52 19.11
N ILE A 68 2.26 3.73 17.84
CA ILE A 68 2.35 5.06 17.20
C ILE A 68 1.45 6.06 17.94
N CYS A 69 0.22 5.69 18.30
CA CYS A 69 -0.69 6.56 19.04
C CYS A 69 -0.17 6.98 20.43
N LYS A 70 0.70 6.18 21.06
CA LYS A 70 1.32 6.58 22.35
C LYS A 70 2.38 7.68 22.18
N LEU A 71 2.89 7.84 20.97
CA LEU A 71 3.83 8.89 20.60
C LEU A 71 3.12 10.15 20.11
N ASP A 72 1.80 10.24 20.25
CA ASP A 72 1.12 11.53 20.13
C ASP A 72 1.72 12.52 21.14
N PRO A 73 2.02 13.79 20.77
CA PRO A 73 2.70 14.73 21.64
C PRO A 73 2.01 14.93 22.99
N GLU A 74 0.68 15.03 23.01
CA GLU A 74 -0.09 15.27 24.25
C GLU A 74 -0.06 14.02 25.14
N ILE A 75 -0.28 12.85 24.55
CA ILE A 75 -0.25 11.56 25.27
C ILE A 75 1.16 11.27 25.79
N TYR A 76 2.18 11.52 24.99
CA TYR A 76 3.58 11.27 25.34
C TYR A 76 4.02 12.17 26.49
N GLN A 77 3.69 13.46 26.43
CA GLN A 77 3.96 14.41 27.51
C GLN A 77 3.15 14.10 28.77
N PHE A 78 1.88 13.72 28.63
CA PHE A 78 1.03 13.32 29.76
C PHE A 78 1.61 12.11 30.51
N ASN A 79 2.24 11.18 29.80
CA ASN A 79 2.94 10.02 30.38
C ASN A 79 4.35 10.36 30.93
N GLY A 80 4.73 11.64 31.00
CA GLY A 80 6.02 12.09 31.53
C GLY A 80 7.16 12.13 30.51
N GLY A 81 6.88 11.90 29.23
CA GLY A 81 7.85 12.03 28.15
C GLY A 81 8.21 13.50 27.86
N LYS A 82 9.41 13.72 27.34
CA LYS A 82 9.88 15.04 26.88
C LYS A 82 9.98 15.07 25.37
N ILE A 83 9.55 16.17 24.76
CA ILE A 83 9.68 16.38 23.31
C ILE A 83 11.12 16.82 23.03
N ASP A 84 11.98 15.84 22.86
CA ASP A 84 13.40 15.97 22.61
C ASP A 84 13.85 15.05 21.47
N GLU A 85 15.16 14.98 21.24
CA GLU A 85 15.75 14.15 20.18
C GLU A 85 15.33 12.67 20.28
N GLU A 86 15.18 12.14 21.50
CA GLU A 86 14.76 10.76 21.73
C GLU A 86 13.33 10.52 21.25
N TYR A 87 12.43 11.47 21.54
CA TYR A 87 11.06 11.44 21.05
C TYR A 87 10.99 11.43 19.52
N TYR A 88 11.72 12.35 18.87
CA TYR A 88 11.72 12.43 17.40
C TYR A 88 12.33 11.17 16.77
N ASN A 89 13.41 10.63 17.33
CA ASN A 89 13.98 9.37 16.85
C ASN A 89 13.04 8.17 17.06
N LYS A 90 12.25 8.13 18.15
CA LYS A 90 11.21 7.10 18.35
C LYS A 90 10.12 7.16 17.28
N LEU A 91 9.66 8.35 16.91
CA LEU A 91 8.69 8.54 15.83
C LEU A 91 9.25 8.11 14.47
N LEU A 92 10.44 8.61 14.14
CA LEU A 92 11.10 8.37 12.85
C LEU A 92 11.42 6.88 12.64
N LYS A 93 11.65 6.13 13.72
CA LYS A 93 11.89 4.68 13.66
C LYS A 93 10.74 3.90 13.00
N TYR A 94 9.50 4.37 13.07
CA TYR A 94 8.36 3.73 12.38
C TYR A 94 8.42 3.85 10.86
N PHE A 95 9.24 4.76 10.35
CA PHE A 95 9.49 4.98 8.93
C PHE A 95 10.90 4.51 8.54
N ASP A 96 11.53 3.64 9.34
CA ASP A 96 12.90 3.15 9.18
C ASP A 96 13.96 4.26 9.05
N THR A 97 13.68 5.42 9.64
CA THR A 97 14.54 6.61 9.59
C THR A 97 14.86 7.12 11.00
N SER A 98 15.67 8.18 11.06
CA SER A 98 16.13 8.83 12.29
C SER A 98 16.66 10.23 11.96
N LEU A 99 16.78 11.11 12.96
CA LEU A 99 17.16 12.51 12.76
C LEU A 99 18.54 12.65 12.07
N ASP A 100 19.46 11.73 12.33
CA ASP A 100 20.80 11.66 11.71
C ASP A 100 20.76 11.26 10.22
N LYS A 101 19.69 10.58 9.78
CA LYS A 101 19.51 10.14 8.39
C LYS A 101 18.72 11.14 7.54
N LEU A 102 18.13 12.16 8.16
CA LEU A 102 17.36 13.17 7.44
C LEU A 102 18.28 14.12 6.68
N ASP A 103 17.90 14.42 5.44
CA ASP A 103 18.53 15.46 4.64
C ASP A 103 18.00 16.83 5.09
N TRP A 104 18.70 17.42 6.06
CA TRP A 104 18.31 18.69 6.67
C TRP A 104 18.38 19.87 5.68
N GLU A 105 19.28 19.82 4.70
CA GLU A 105 19.41 20.86 3.67
C GLU A 105 18.15 20.85 2.78
N TYR A 106 17.77 19.66 2.29
CA TYR A 106 16.52 19.50 1.51
C TYR A 106 15.29 19.91 2.32
N ILE A 107 15.20 19.50 3.59
CA ILE A 107 14.07 19.87 4.46
C ILE A 107 14.00 21.39 4.62
N GLN A 108 15.14 22.05 4.88
CA GLN A 108 15.17 23.50 5.04
C GLN A 108 14.78 24.25 3.77
N GLU A 109 15.25 23.82 2.60
CA GLU A 109 14.89 24.42 1.32
C GLU A 109 13.43 24.21 0.90
N ASN A 110 12.75 23.17 1.40
CA ASN A 110 11.37 22.88 0.98
C ASN A 110 10.30 23.25 2.01
N LEU A 111 10.64 23.33 3.31
CA LEU A 111 9.70 23.73 4.37
C LEU A 111 9.72 25.23 4.69
N PHE A 112 10.83 25.94 4.45
CA PHE A 112 10.94 27.37 4.76
C PHE A 112 10.66 28.30 3.56
N PHE A 113 10.27 27.72 2.41
CA PHE A 113 9.89 28.47 1.20
C PHE A 113 8.37 28.46 0.91
N ASN A 114 7.56 28.10 1.90
CA ASN A 114 6.12 28.36 1.97
C ASN A 114 5.82 29.26 3.17
#